data_AF-A0A6A4ZBV8-F1
#
_entry.id   AF-A0A6A4ZBV8-F1
#
_cell.length_a   1.000
_cell.length_b   1.000
_cell.length_c   1.000
_cell.angle_alpha   90.00
_cell.angle_beta   90.00
_cell.angle_gamma   90.00
#
_symmetry.space_group_name_H-M   'P 1'
#
loop_
_entity.id
_entity.type
_entity.pdbx_description
1 polymer ?
#
loop_
_entity_poly.entity_id
_entity_poly.type
_entity_poly.pdbx_seq_one_letter_code
_entity_poly.pdbx_strand_id
1 'polypeptide(L)'
;MVSIASLASALALVATVHAHGRMTFPPHRGWIGRLPNHKDIPIDYSDNGLNAGGIAQTSGGKHGVCGDAYAGVREHETGGIYGLFPTLGAKAIGACYTPGQTIDITIQVTANHMGHFTFGLCKLNGKHDKETEECFQVLAQPNGQEQWPVPSGNQ
;
A
#
# COMPACT_ATOMS: atom_id res chain seq x y z
N MET A 1 45.09 17.47 -36.68
CA MET A 1 45.34 16.95 -35.31
C MET A 1 44.82 18.03 -34.36
N VAL A 2 43.82 17.88 -33.48
CA VAL A 2 42.97 16.78 -33.00
C VAL A 2 41.62 17.45 -32.69
N SER A 3 40.51 16.95 -33.22
CA SER A 3 39.17 17.41 -32.83
C SER A 3 38.79 16.69 -31.53
N ILE A 4 38.68 17.44 -30.43
CA ILE A 4 38.23 16.91 -29.15
C ILE A 4 36.70 16.87 -29.19
N ALA A 5 36.14 15.70 -29.44
CA ALA A 5 34.71 15.46 -29.30
C ALA A 5 34.38 15.46 -27.80
N SER A 6 33.73 16.51 -27.32
CA SER A 6 33.20 16.60 -25.95
C SER A 6 32.08 15.59 -25.77
N LEU A 7 32.38 14.45 -25.15
CA LEU A 7 31.39 13.46 -24.75
C LEU A 7 30.60 14.02 -23.55
N ALA A 8 29.47 14.69 -23.82
CA ALA A 8 28.54 15.08 -22.77
C ALA A 8 27.89 13.82 -22.18
N SER A 9 28.43 13.30 -21.08
CA SER A 9 27.75 12.26 -20.28
C SER A 9 26.48 12.86 -19.69
N ALA A 10 25.33 12.54 -20.28
CA ALA A 10 24.04 12.80 -19.68
C ALA A 10 23.91 11.94 -18.42
N LEU A 11 24.15 12.55 -17.26
CA LEU A 11 23.90 11.93 -15.96
C LEU A 11 22.38 11.78 -15.82
N ALA A 12 21.87 10.60 -16.14
CA ALA A 12 20.47 10.26 -15.88
C ALA A 12 20.27 10.24 -14.36
N LEU A 13 19.73 11.33 -13.82
CA LEU A 13 19.18 11.37 -12.47
C LEU A 13 18.07 10.33 -12.41
N VAL A 14 18.38 9.14 -11.88
CA VAL A 14 17.37 8.15 -11.50
C VAL A 14 16.62 8.78 -10.33
N ALA A 15 15.51 9.45 -10.63
CA ALA A 15 14.60 9.94 -9.62
C ALA A 15 14.02 8.72 -8.89
N THR A 16 14.55 8.41 -7.71
CA THR A 16 13.95 7.43 -6.83
C THR A 16 12.67 8.04 -6.29
N VAL A 17 11.54 7.72 -6.91
CA VAL A 17 10.23 8.09 -6.37
C VAL A 17 9.95 7.16 -5.21
N HIS A 18 10.12 7.67 -4.00
CA HIS A 18 9.72 7.00 -2.78
C HIS A 18 8.34 7.53 -2.41
N ALA A 19 7.29 6.96 -3.00
CA ALA A 19 5.94 7.29 -2.63
C ALA A 19 5.72 6.93 -1.16
N HIS A 20 5.29 7.91 -0.35
CA HIS A 20 4.97 7.66 1.04
C HIS A 20 3.56 8.10 1.41
N GLY A 21 2.81 7.14 1.95
CA GLY A 21 1.48 7.33 2.48
C GLY A 21 0.95 6.04 3.07
N ARG A 22 -0.14 6.14 3.82
CA ARG A 22 -0.73 5.01 4.55
C ARG A 22 -2.23 5.17 4.72
N MET A 23 -2.95 4.05 4.70
CA MET A 23 -4.39 4.02 4.96
C MET A 23 -4.64 3.96 6.46
N THR A 24 -4.98 5.11 7.06
CA THR A 24 -5.17 5.22 8.50
C THR A 24 -6.57 4.77 8.95
N PHE A 25 -7.56 4.82 8.04
CA PHE A 25 -8.90 4.30 8.28
C PHE A 25 -9.52 3.71 6.99
N PRO A 26 -10.07 2.47 7.03
CA PRO A 26 -9.76 1.46 8.05
C PRO A 26 -8.25 1.26 8.16
N PRO A 27 -7.69 1.01 9.35
CA PRO A 27 -6.24 0.97 9.52
C PRO A 27 -5.66 -0.21 8.73
N HIS A 28 -4.71 0.04 7.81
CA HIS A 28 -3.98 -1.04 7.16
C HIS A 28 -3.07 -1.78 8.14
N ARG A 29 -2.61 -2.97 7.73
CA ARG A 29 -1.85 -3.92 8.57
C ARG A 29 -0.57 -3.32 9.19
N GLY A 30 0.13 -2.41 8.49
CA GLY A 30 1.32 -1.74 9.04
C GLY A 30 0.98 -0.65 10.08
N TRP A 31 -0.12 0.09 9.89
CA TRP A 31 -0.53 1.19 10.79
C TRP A 31 -1.26 0.72 12.05
N ILE A 32 -2.01 -0.39 11.97
CA ILE A 32 -2.98 -0.79 13.01
C ILE A 32 -2.37 -0.96 14.40
N GLY A 33 -1.11 -1.39 14.53
CA GLY A 33 -0.43 -1.55 15.83
C GLY A 33 -0.26 -0.24 16.62
N ARG A 34 -0.40 0.92 15.98
CA ARG A 34 -0.36 2.22 16.67
C ARG A 34 -1.63 2.51 17.46
N LEU A 35 -2.75 1.86 17.11
CA LEU A 35 -4.04 2.16 17.73
C LEU A 35 -4.08 1.72 19.20
N PRO A 36 -4.85 2.42 20.07
CA PRO A 36 -4.95 2.05 21.48
C PRO A 36 -5.47 0.63 21.74
N ASN A 37 -6.36 0.13 20.88
CA ASN A 37 -7.04 -1.15 21.06
C ASN A 37 -6.35 -2.34 20.34
N HIS A 38 -5.17 -2.11 19.76
CA HIS A 38 -4.46 -3.09 18.92
C HIS A 38 -3.02 -3.32 19.39
N LYS A 39 -2.76 -3.22 20.70
CA LYS A 39 -1.41 -3.36 21.30
C LYS A 39 -0.78 -4.73 21.16
N ASP A 40 -1.57 -5.75 20.82
CA ASP A 40 -1.09 -7.11 20.51
C ASP A 40 -0.41 -7.18 19.10
N ILE A 41 -0.50 -6.12 18.29
CA ILE A 41 0.07 -6.04 16.93
C ILE A 41 1.32 -5.14 16.98
N PRO A 42 2.47 -5.59 16.43
CA PRO A 42 3.68 -4.77 16.40
C PRO A 42 3.46 -3.47 15.62
N ILE A 43 4.17 -2.42 16.04
CA ILE A 43 4.19 -1.16 15.31
C ILE A 43 5.17 -1.29 14.15
N ASP A 44 4.69 -1.13 12.93
CA ASP A 44 5.56 -0.88 11.78
C ASP A 44 5.94 0.62 11.77
N TYR A 45 7.23 0.89 11.98
CA TYR A 45 7.76 2.25 11.95
C TYR A 45 7.89 2.80 10.52
N SER A 46 7.81 1.94 9.51
CA SER A 46 7.91 2.24 8.08
C SER A 46 6.57 2.04 7.34
N ASP A 47 5.45 2.02 8.07
CA ASP A 47 4.10 1.77 7.53
C ASP A 47 3.64 2.72 6.41
N ASN A 48 4.26 3.90 6.29
CA ASN A 48 4.02 4.83 5.20
C ASN A 48 4.91 4.56 3.96
N GLY A 49 5.80 3.58 3.97
CA GLY A 49 6.79 3.31 2.93
C GLY A 49 6.52 2.03 2.11
N LEU A 50 5.29 1.53 2.11
CA LEU A 50 4.89 0.29 1.42
C LEU A 50 4.77 0.47 -0.10
N ASN A 51 5.89 0.76 -0.74
CA ASN A 51 6.04 1.12 -2.15
C ASN A 51 6.52 -0.06 -3.02
N ALA A 52 6.19 -1.30 -2.63
CA ALA A 52 6.56 -2.53 -3.33
C ALA A 52 8.08 -2.74 -3.52
N GLY A 53 8.88 -2.25 -2.56
CA GLY A 53 10.35 -2.32 -2.63
C GLY A 53 10.99 -1.23 -3.50
N GLY A 54 10.21 -0.25 -3.96
CA GLY A 54 10.66 0.91 -4.71
C GLY A 54 10.68 0.73 -6.22
N ILE A 55 10.86 1.85 -6.92
CA ILE A 55 10.68 1.98 -8.38
C ILE A 55 11.49 0.96 -9.21
N ALA A 56 12.68 0.58 -8.75
CA ALA A 56 13.52 -0.41 -9.43
C ALA A 56 12.88 -1.81 -9.40
N GLN A 57 12.27 -2.18 -8.27
CA GLN A 57 11.62 -3.49 -8.08
C GLN A 57 10.29 -3.58 -8.85
N THR A 58 9.58 -2.45 -9.00
CA THR A 58 8.30 -2.40 -9.70
C THR A 58 8.42 -2.22 -11.22
N SER A 59 9.63 -2.06 -11.76
CA SER A 59 9.89 -1.83 -13.20
C SER A 59 9.30 -2.91 -14.12
N GLY A 60 9.20 -4.15 -13.63
CA GLY A 60 8.59 -5.28 -14.34
C GLY A 60 7.09 -5.48 -14.06
N GLY A 61 6.43 -4.52 -13.40
CA GLY A 61 5.01 -4.58 -13.02
C GLY A 61 4.70 -5.53 -11.86
N LYS A 62 5.73 -6.11 -11.22
CA LYS A 62 5.57 -7.05 -10.11
C LYS A 62 5.59 -6.32 -8.76
N HIS A 63 4.66 -6.67 -7.88
CA HIS A 63 4.58 -6.12 -6.52
C HIS A 63 3.97 -7.15 -5.55
N GLY A 64 4.17 -6.94 -4.25
CA GLY A 64 3.37 -7.62 -3.25
C GLY A 64 1.96 -7.04 -3.17
N VAL A 65 0.98 -7.89 -2.87
CA VAL A 65 -0.45 -7.51 -2.85
C VAL A 65 -0.80 -6.60 -1.66
N CYS A 66 0.08 -6.53 -0.66
CA CYS A 66 -0.05 -5.65 0.51
C CYS A 66 1.08 -4.59 0.59
N GLY A 67 1.75 -4.30 -0.53
CA GLY A 67 2.75 -3.22 -0.63
C GLY A 67 4.19 -3.62 -0.29
N ASP A 68 4.43 -4.87 0.11
CA ASP A 68 5.77 -5.46 0.23
C ASP A 68 6.45 -5.63 -1.13
N ALA A 69 7.78 -5.79 -1.14
CA ALA A 69 8.54 -6.11 -2.34
C ALA A 69 8.09 -7.45 -2.96
N TYR A 70 8.08 -7.56 -4.29
CA TYR A 70 7.67 -8.81 -4.93
C TYR A 70 8.59 -10.00 -4.54
N ALA A 71 9.90 -9.79 -4.49
CA ALA A 71 10.83 -10.79 -3.99
C ALA A 71 11.08 -10.57 -2.49
N GLY A 72 11.19 -11.68 -1.74
CA GLY A 72 11.51 -11.64 -0.30
C GLY A 72 10.32 -11.95 0.60
N VAL A 73 10.43 -11.56 1.86
CA VAL A 73 9.41 -11.78 2.89
C VAL A 73 8.26 -10.80 2.68
N ARG A 74 7.03 -11.33 2.65
CA ARG A 74 5.79 -10.55 2.57
C ARG A 74 5.23 -10.35 3.97
N GLU A 75 5.74 -9.34 4.67
CA GLU A 75 5.43 -9.10 6.09
C GLU A 75 3.98 -8.67 6.31
N HIS A 76 3.38 -8.01 5.32
CA HIS A 76 2.03 -7.46 5.38
C HIS A 76 0.98 -8.40 4.82
N GLU A 77 1.35 -9.53 4.22
CA GLU A 77 0.40 -10.52 3.74
C GLU A 77 -0.11 -11.43 4.87
N THR A 78 -1.25 -12.10 4.69
CA THR A 78 -1.85 -12.98 5.71
C THR A 78 -0.82 -14.00 6.23
N GLY A 79 -0.53 -14.01 7.53
CA GLY A 79 0.47 -14.86 8.16
C GLY A 79 1.88 -14.26 8.25
N GLY A 80 2.11 -13.08 7.67
CA GLY A 80 3.29 -12.25 7.94
C GLY A 80 3.22 -11.59 9.32
N ILE A 81 4.27 -10.84 9.69
CA ILE A 81 4.40 -10.25 11.04
C ILE A 81 3.34 -9.18 11.31
N TYR A 82 2.76 -8.59 10.25
CA TYR A 82 1.66 -7.62 10.33
C TYR A 82 0.31 -8.21 9.85
N GLY A 83 0.33 -9.34 9.13
CA GLY A 83 -0.85 -10.06 8.67
C GLY A 83 -1.42 -11.04 9.70
N LEU A 84 -1.77 -10.57 10.89
CA LEU A 84 -1.95 -11.42 12.08
C LEU A 84 -3.34 -12.04 12.29
N PHE A 85 -4.26 -11.97 11.32
CA PHE A 85 -5.56 -12.66 11.43
C PHE A 85 -5.44 -14.17 11.76
N PRO A 86 -4.47 -14.93 11.19
CA PRO A 86 -4.24 -16.33 11.55
C PRO A 86 -3.83 -16.60 13.00
N THR A 87 -3.43 -15.59 13.77
CA THR A 87 -3.02 -15.78 15.17
C THR A 87 -3.96 -15.04 16.13
N LEU A 88 -4.38 -13.83 15.78
CA LEU A 88 -5.16 -12.94 16.62
C LEU A 88 -6.67 -12.91 16.30
N GLY A 89 -7.08 -13.42 15.14
CA GLY A 89 -8.49 -13.45 14.72
C GLY A 89 -9.14 -12.05 14.76
N ALA A 90 -10.29 -11.95 15.44
CA ALA A 90 -11.04 -10.69 15.54
C ALA A 90 -10.24 -9.51 16.11
N LYS A 91 -9.20 -9.76 16.92
CA LYS A 91 -8.33 -8.70 17.44
C LYS A 91 -7.47 -8.03 16.35
N ALA A 92 -7.28 -8.68 15.19
CA ALA A 92 -6.59 -8.10 14.04
C ALA A 92 -7.53 -7.33 13.08
N ILE A 93 -8.83 -7.26 13.38
CA ILE A 93 -9.80 -6.54 12.54
C ILE A 93 -9.75 -5.04 12.86
N GLY A 94 -9.56 -4.24 11.82
CA GLY A 94 -9.49 -2.78 11.92
C GLY A 94 -10.85 -2.07 11.88
N ALA A 95 -11.85 -2.68 11.22
CA ALA A 95 -13.20 -2.16 11.11
C ALA A 95 -14.20 -3.26 10.71
N CYS A 96 -15.47 -3.06 11.03
CA CYS A 96 -16.58 -3.95 10.66
C CYS A 96 -17.61 -3.16 9.85
N TYR A 97 -18.17 -3.80 8.82
CA TYR A 97 -19.10 -3.15 7.89
C TYR A 97 -20.31 -4.05 7.60
N THR A 98 -21.41 -3.45 7.17
CA THR A 98 -22.57 -4.18 6.64
C THR A 98 -22.51 -4.28 5.12
N PRO A 99 -23.10 -5.32 4.51
CA PRO A 99 -23.18 -5.44 3.06
C PRO A 99 -23.80 -4.18 2.41
N GLY A 100 -23.16 -3.66 1.36
CA GLY A 100 -23.63 -2.46 0.63
C GLY A 100 -23.37 -1.13 1.33
N GLN A 101 -22.71 -1.12 2.50
CA GLN A 101 -22.39 0.12 3.20
C GLN A 101 -21.40 0.98 2.40
N THR A 102 -21.71 2.27 2.24
CA THR A 102 -20.73 3.28 1.86
C THR A 102 -19.83 3.58 3.06
N ILE A 103 -18.52 3.53 2.85
CA ILE A 103 -17.52 3.72 3.90
C ILE A 103 -16.62 4.89 3.56
N ASP A 104 -16.19 5.62 4.59
CA ASP A 104 -15.11 6.58 4.45
C ASP A 104 -13.76 5.86 4.52
N ILE A 105 -12.86 6.22 3.61
CA ILE A 105 -11.46 5.77 3.61
C ILE A 105 -10.57 6.99 3.81
N THR A 106 -9.68 6.94 4.80
CA THR A 106 -8.72 7.99 5.08
C THR A 106 -7.32 7.53 4.73
N ILE A 107 -6.69 8.26 3.81
CA ILE A 107 -5.28 8.10 3.47
C ILE A 107 -4.50 9.29 4.02
N GLN A 108 -3.46 9.03 4.80
CA GLN A 108 -2.46 10.03 5.14
C GLN A 108 -1.33 9.97 4.10
N VAL A 109 -1.25 11.01 3.26
CA VAL A 109 -0.13 11.19 2.33
C VAL A 109 0.98 11.94 3.05
N THR A 110 2.17 11.33 3.16
CA THR A 110 3.34 11.97 3.81
C THR A 110 4.34 12.52 2.80
N ALA A 111 4.30 12.06 1.56
CA ALA A 111 4.97 12.67 0.42
C ALA A 111 4.02 12.63 -0.79
N ASN A 112 3.63 13.80 -1.31
CA ASN A 112 2.66 13.88 -2.40
C ASN A 112 3.35 13.74 -3.75
N HIS A 113 3.11 12.61 -4.42
CA HIS A 113 3.60 12.32 -5.77
C HIS A 113 2.50 12.37 -6.83
N MET A 114 1.36 12.99 -6.50
CA MET A 114 0.16 13.05 -7.34
C MET A 114 -0.37 11.64 -7.69
N GLY A 115 -1.09 11.51 -8.81
CA GLY A 115 -1.68 10.24 -9.24
C GLY A 115 -3.10 10.05 -8.72
N HIS A 116 -3.48 8.80 -8.46
CA HIS A 116 -4.81 8.44 -7.96
C HIS A 116 -4.75 7.22 -7.05
N PHE A 117 -5.75 7.06 -6.20
CA PHE A 117 -6.01 5.82 -5.47
C PHE A 117 -7.12 5.02 -6.13
N THR A 118 -6.97 3.71 -6.10
CA THR A 118 -8.05 2.74 -6.36
C THR A 118 -8.20 1.87 -5.12
N PHE A 119 -9.40 1.33 -4.91
CA PHE A 119 -9.68 0.46 -3.78
C PHE A 119 -10.25 -0.86 -4.29
N GLY A 120 -9.86 -1.95 -3.65
CA GLY A 120 -10.35 -3.29 -3.96
C GLY A 120 -10.74 -4.03 -2.69
N LEU A 121 -11.68 -4.96 -2.82
CA LEU A 121 -12.07 -5.86 -1.75
C LEU A 121 -11.86 -7.31 -2.20
N CYS A 122 -11.09 -8.05 -1.42
CA CYS A 122 -10.91 -9.49 -1.57
C CYS A 122 -11.62 -10.23 -0.44
N LYS A 123 -12.48 -11.19 -0.78
CA LYS A 123 -13.19 -12.02 0.20
C LYS A 123 -12.35 -13.24 0.57
N LEU A 124 -11.84 -13.26 1.78
CA LEU A 124 -11.21 -14.43 2.42
C LEU A 124 -12.25 -15.16 3.28
N ASN A 125 -12.32 -16.49 3.18
CA ASN A 125 -13.32 -17.31 3.89
C ASN A 125 -12.72 -18.04 5.09
N GLY A 126 -11.46 -18.44 4.98
CA GLY A 126 -10.70 -19.18 5.96
C GLY A 126 -9.70 -18.31 6.70
N LYS A 127 -9.32 -18.79 7.88
CA LYS A 127 -8.36 -18.15 8.78
C LYS A 127 -6.95 -18.02 8.19
N HIS A 128 -6.59 -18.91 7.26
CA HIS A 128 -5.27 -19.00 6.64
C HIS A 128 -5.30 -18.70 5.14
N ASP A 129 -6.44 -18.24 4.61
CA ASP A 129 -6.56 -17.88 3.21
C ASP A 129 -5.59 -16.75 2.89
N LYS A 130 -4.99 -16.81 1.70
CA LYS A 130 -4.07 -15.78 1.21
C LYS A 130 -4.79 -14.93 0.18
N GLU A 131 -4.70 -13.62 0.33
CA GLU A 131 -5.03 -12.69 -0.73
C GLU A 131 -4.14 -12.92 -1.96
N THR A 132 -4.72 -12.77 -3.15
CA THR A 132 -4.02 -12.76 -4.44
C THR A 132 -4.48 -11.51 -5.20
N GLU A 133 -3.73 -11.09 -6.22
CA GLU A 133 -4.13 -9.91 -7.00
C GLU A 133 -5.51 -10.12 -7.65
N GLU A 134 -5.76 -11.34 -8.13
CA GLU A 134 -6.98 -11.70 -8.86
C GLU A 134 -8.23 -11.76 -7.97
N CYS A 135 -8.08 -11.83 -6.64
CA CYS A 135 -9.24 -11.90 -5.75
C CYS A 135 -9.85 -10.53 -5.45
N PHE A 136 -9.12 -9.44 -5.73
CA PHE A 136 -9.61 -8.09 -5.48
C PHE A 136 -10.65 -7.67 -6.51
N GLN A 137 -11.84 -7.34 -6.02
CA GLN A 137 -12.88 -6.69 -6.81
C GLN A 137 -12.78 -5.18 -6.62
N VAL A 138 -12.68 -4.43 -7.70
CA VAL A 138 -12.59 -2.97 -7.67
C VAL A 138 -13.85 -2.37 -7.04
N LEU A 139 -13.65 -1.42 -6.14
CA LEU A 139 -14.70 -0.66 -5.49
C LEU A 139 -14.84 0.70 -6.17
N ALA A 140 -16.09 1.14 -6.33
CA ALA A 140 -16.42 2.46 -6.85
C ALA A 140 -16.84 3.40 -5.72
N GLN A 141 -16.55 4.69 -5.91
CA GLN A 141 -17.13 5.78 -5.13
C GLN A 141 -18.65 5.84 -5.31
N PRO A 142 -19.39 6.54 -4.42
CA PRO A 142 -20.84 6.73 -4.57
C PRO A 142 -21.28 7.39 -5.88
N ASN A 143 -20.38 8.15 -6.53
CA ASN A 143 -20.60 8.78 -7.83
C ASN A 143 -20.27 7.85 -9.02
N GLY A 144 -19.92 6.59 -8.77
CA GLY A 144 -19.57 5.58 -9.77
C GLY A 144 -18.11 5.61 -10.26
N GLN A 145 -17.26 6.52 -9.77
CA GLN A 145 -15.86 6.60 -10.18
C GLN A 145 -14.98 5.62 -9.38
N GLU A 146 -14.08 4.91 -10.06
CA GLU A 146 -13.17 3.94 -9.43
C GLU A 146 -11.84 4.59 -8.98
N GLN A 147 -11.46 5.72 -9.60
CA GLN A 147 -10.22 6.43 -9.30
C GLN A 147 -10.50 7.66 -8.46
N TRP A 148 -9.80 7.78 -7.33
CA TRP A 148 -9.76 8.98 -6.51
C TRP A 148 -8.49 9.79 -6.83
N PRO A 149 -8.57 10.92 -7.53
CA PRO A 149 -7.39 11.71 -7.86
C PRO A 149 -6.75 12.30 -6.60
N VAL A 150 -5.44 12.17 -6.47
CA VAL A 150 -4.69 12.79 -5.38
C VAL A 150 -4.66 14.31 -5.63
N PRO A 151 -5.23 15.14 -4.75
CA PRO A 151 -5.19 16.58 -4.92
C PRO A 151 -3.75 17.09 -4.78
N SER A 152 -3.49 18.26 -5.35
CA SER A 152 -2.27 19.02 -5.04
C SER A 152 -2.13 19.15 -3.52
N GLY A 153 -0.92 18.94 -3.00
CA GLY A 153 -0.65 19.11 -1.58
C GLY A 153 -0.96 20.54 -1.12
N ASN A 154 -1.21 20.70 0.18
CA ASN A 154 -1.30 22.03 0.79
C ASN A 154 -0.04 22.81 0.40
N GLN A 155 -0.22 23.94 -0.28
CA GLN A 155 0.84 24.92 -0.49
C GLN A 155 1.20 25.58 0.83
#